data_AF-U7QVK1-F1
#
_entry.id   AF-U7QVK1-F1
#
_cell.length_a   1.000
_cell.length_b   1.000
_cell.length_c   1.000
_cell.angle_alpha   90.00
_cell.angle_beta   90.00
_cell.angle_gamma   90.00
#
_symmetry.space_group_name_H-M   'P 1'
#
loop_
_entity.id
_entity.type
_entity.pdbx_description
1 polymer ?
#
loop_
_entity_poly.entity_id
_entity_poly.type
_entity_poly.pdbx_seq_one_letter_code
_entity_poly.pdbx_strand_id
1 'polypeptide(L)'
;MSISIDGPKEINDENRVTHKNTGSFDKVFEGVKKLIKNEIEVGCALVISKSSLDYIDEIYNFMLKNNLPFNVIPLNKSGNAVDNYTDLGLDPDEYYIPWSKLYDKWFYAAPENYIFISDFVRKTQAILAGREQIV
;
A
#
# COMPACT_ATOMS: atom_id res chain seq x y z
N MET A 1 -9.63 -3.59 10.21
CA MET A 1 -8.27 -4.03 10.62
C MET A 1 -7.27 -3.65 9.54
N SER A 2 -6.02 -3.32 9.85
CA SER A 2 -5.00 -3.02 8.82
C SER A 2 -3.93 -4.11 8.77
N ILE A 3 -3.64 -4.64 7.58
CA ILE A 3 -2.63 -5.69 7.36
C ILE A 3 -1.56 -5.18 6.41
N SER A 4 -0.30 -5.41 6.74
CA SER A 4 0.80 -4.99 5.86
C SER A 4 0.89 -5.88 4.62
N ILE A 5 0.67 -5.30 3.43
CA ILE A 5 0.80 -5.96 2.12
C ILE A 5 1.30 -4.91 1.14
N ASP A 6 2.40 -5.22 0.44
CA ASP A 6 3.05 -4.26 -0.46
C ASP A 6 2.68 -4.45 -1.94
N GLY A 7 1.87 -5.47 -2.26
CA GLY A 7 1.42 -5.75 -3.63
C GLY A 7 1.31 -7.24 -3.92
N PRO A 8 1.42 -7.63 -5.21
CA PRO A 8 1.60 -9.01 -5.64
C PRO A 8 2.73 -9.73 -4.89
N LYS A 9 2.69 -11.06 -4.92
CA LYS A 9 3.61 -11.94 -4.19
C LYS A 9 5.06 -11.56 -4.37
N GLU A 10 5.47 -11.36 -5.62
CA GLU A 10 6.84 -11.08 -6.01
C GLU A 10 7.34 -9.80 -5.34
N ILE A 11 6.58 -8.72 -5.46
CA ILE A 11 6.90 -7.39 -4.89
C ILE A 11 6.85 -7.43 -3.35
N ASN A 12 5.85 -8.10 -2.78
CA ASN A 12 5.71 -8.22 -1.34
C ASN A 12 6.88 -9.00 -0.72
N ASP A 13 7.22 -10.14 -1.32
CA ASP A 13 8.23 -11.06 -0.78
C ASP A 13 9.67 -10.58 -0.99
N GLU A 14 9.91 -9.60 -1.87
CA GLU A 14 11.21 -8.90 -1.97
C GLU A 14 11.63 -8.27 -0.64
N ASN A 15 10.69 -7.65 0.07
CA ASN A 15 10.97 -6.87 1.28
C ASN A 15 10.36 -7.48 2.55
N ARG A 16 9.32 -8.33 2.43
CA ARG A 16 8.64 -8.97 3.57
C ARG A 16 8.97 -10.45 3.67
N VAL A 17 10.17 -10.72 4.17
CA VAL A 17 10.63 -12.08 4.46
C VAL A 17 10.57 -12.40 5.95
N THR A 18 10.41 -13.69 6.26
CA THR A 18 10.53 -14.22 7.62
C THR A 18 12.01 -14.28 8.06
N HIS A 19 12.27 -14.59 9.33
CA HIS A 19 13.65 -14.79 9.85
C HIS A 19 14.44 -15.89 9.11
N LYS A 20 13.77 -16.76 8.34
CA LYS A 20 14.40 -17.79 7.50
C LYS A 20 14.59 -17.34 6.05
N ASN A 21 14.48 -16.04 5.77
CA ASN A 21 14.54 -15.46 4.43
C ASN A 21 13.54 -16.05 3.44
N THR A 22 12.37 -16.49 3.96
CA THR A 22 11.27 -17.01 3.14
C THR A 22 10.19 -15.94 3.03
N GLY A 23 9.65 -15.73 1.82
CA GLY A 23 8.54 -14.83 1.56
C GLY A 23 7.34 -15.06 2.48
N SER A 24 6.66 -13.97 2.86
CA SER A 24 5.55 -13.98 3.82
C SER A 24 4.16 -13.90 3.16
N PHE A 25 4.09 -13.54 1.89
CA PHE A 25 2.86 -13.21 1.17
C PHE A 25 1.80 -14.30 1.32
N ASP A 26 2.12 -15.57 1.07
CA ASP A 26 1.12 -16.64 1.04
C ASP A 26 0.39 -16.77 2.39
N LYS A 27 1.16 -16.73 3.49
CA LYS A 27 0.59 -16.81 4.85
C LYS A 27 -0.24 -15.59 5.20
N VAL A 28 0.25 -14.40 4.85
CA VAL A 28 -0.46 -13.14 5.10
C VAL A 28 -1.77 -13.10 4.31
N PHE A 29 -1.71 -13.45 3.03
CA PHE A 29 -2.84 -13.41 2.13
C PHE A 29 -3.88 -14.51 2.42
N GLU A 30 -3.46 -15.69 2.90
CA GLU A 30 -4.38 -16.66 3.49
C GLU A 30 -5.13 -16.08 4.70
N GLY A 31 -4.43 -15.32 5.55
CA GLY A 31 -5.04 -14.60 6.67
C GLY A 31 -6.08 -13.58 6.21
N VAL A 32 -5.74 -12.77 5.21
CA VAL A 32 -6.68 -11.81 4.59
C VAL A 32 -7.93 -12.51 4.07
N LYS A 33 -7.77 -13.60 3.30
CA LYS A 33 -8.91 -14.38 2.78
C LYS A 33 -9.80 -14.93 3.89
N LYS A 34 -9.21 -15.40 4.99
CA LYS A 34 -9.95 -15.88 6.16
C LYS A 34 -10.75 -14.76 6.81
N LEU A 35 -10.17 -13.57 6.98
CA LEU A 35 -10.86 -12.41 7.56
C LEU A 35 -12.03 -11.96 6.67
N ILE A 36 -11.80 -11.80 5.36
CA ILE A 36 -12.85 -11.43 4.40
C ILE A 36 -13.98 -12.47 4.40
N LYS A 37 -13.65 -13.77 4.43
CA LYS A 37 -14.64 -14.85 4.50
C LYS A 37 -15.52 -14.79 5.76
N ASN A 38 -15.02 -14.21 6.85
CA ASN A 38 -15.76 -14.00 8.09
C ASN A 38 -16.35 -12.59 8.19
N GLU A 39 -16.50 -11.88 7.06
CA GLU A 39 -17.11 -10.55 6.96
C GLU A 39 -16.38 -9.47 7.80
N ILE A 40 -15.09 -9.68 8.07
CA ILE A 40 -14.26 -8.70 8.76
C ILE A 40 -13.67 -7.75 7.73
N GLU A 41 -13.89 -6.45 7.93
CA GLU A 41 -13.29 -5.40 7.10
C GLU A 41 -11.76 -5.36 7.25
N VAL A 42 -11.08 -5.55 6.12
CA VAL A 42 -9.63 -5.51 6.00
C VAL A 42 -9.23 -4.33 5.13
N GLY A 43 -8.33 -3.50 5.66
CA GLY A 43 -7.52 -2.56 4.89
C GLY A 43 -6.06 -2.99 4.88
N CYS A 44 -5.28 -2.35 4.03
CA CYS A 44 -3.86 -2.64 3.84
C CYS A 44 -2.98 -1.45 4.19
N ALA A 45 -1.85 -1.72 4.82
CA ALA A 45 -0.74 -0.78 4.94
C ALA A 45 0.26 -1.10 3.84
N LEU A 46 0.32 -0.25 2.82
CA LEU A 46 1.15 -0.39 1.62
C LEU A 46 2.42 0.43 1.79
N VAL A 47 3.57 -0.24 1.79
CA VAL A 47 4.88 0.43 1.71
C VAL A 47 5.34 0.40 0.27
N ILE A 48 5.70 1.57 -0.28
CA ILE A 48 6.40 1.68 -1.57
C ILE A 48 7.89 1.84 -1.26
N SER A 49 8.70 0.96 -1.82
CA SER A 49 10.16 0.97 -1.79
C SER A 49 10.73 1.23 -3.19
N LYS A 50 12.05 1.47 -3.27
CA LYS A 50 12.75 1.61 -4.55
C LYS A 50 12.51 0.45 -5.51
N SER A 51 12.48 -0.79 -5.03
CA SER A 51 12.27 -1.98 -5.88
C SER A 51 10.85 -2.07 -6.45
N SER A 52 9.89 -1.40 -5.82
CA SER A 52 8.48 -1.40 -6.23
C SER A 52 8.08 -0.28 -7.20
N LEU A 53 8.98 0.69 -7.47
CA LEU A 53 8.67 1.89 -8.26
C LEU A 53 8.25 1.57 -9.71
N ASP A 54 8.83 0.53 -10.30
CA ASP A 54 8.47 0.11 -11.66
C ASP A 54 7.14 -0.66 -11.72
N TYR A 55 6.57 -1.02 -10.56
CA TYR A 55 5.41 -1.92 -10.46
C TYR A 55 4.15 -1.28 -9.86
N ILE A 56 4.07 0.05 -9.84
CA ILE A 56 2.94 0.77 -9.22
C ILE A 56 1.59 0.41 -9.87
N ASP A 57 1.58 0.12 -11.17
CA ASP A 57 0.37 -0.31 -11.87
C ASP A 57 -0.10 -1.70 -11.40
N GLU A 58 0.83 -2.65 -11.30
CA GLU A 58 0.61 -4.01 -10.82
C GLU A 58 0.12 -4.01 -9.38
N ILE A 59 0.72 -3.17 -8.53
CA ILE A 59 0.31 -2.98 -7.13
C ILE A 59 -1.13 -2.48 -7.05
N TYR A 60 -1.48 -1.41 -7.79
CA TYR A 60 -2.84 -0.89 -7.79
C TYR A 60 -3.85 -1.92 -8.28
N ASN A 61 -3.56 -2.58 -9.40
CA ASN A 61 -4.42 -3.60 -10.00
C ASN A 61 -4.61 -4.79 -9.06
N PHE A 62 -3.57 -5.18 -8.32
CA PHE A 62 -3.66 -6.21 -7.29
C PHE A 62 -4.60 -5.81 -6.16
N MET A 63 -4.48 -4.58 -5.64
CA MET A 63 -5.36 -4.10 -4.56
C MET A 63 -6.81 -4.04 -5.04
N LEU A 64 -7.04 -3.49 -6.23
CA LEU A 64 -8.35 -3.40 -6.86
C LEU A 64 -9.00 -4.77 -7.07
N LYS A 65 -8.28 -5.70 -7.72
CA LYS A 65 -8.78 -7.05 -8.02
C LYS A 65 -9.20 -7.83 -6.78
N ASN A 66 -8.53 -7.58 -5.65
CA ASN A 66 -8.82 -8.25 -4.39
C ASN A 66 -9.73 -7.44 -3.46
N ASN A 67 -10.25 -6.30 -3.92
CA ASN A 67 -11.06 -5.35 -3.16
C ASN A 67 -10.41 -5.00 -1.80
N LEU A 68 -9.13 -4.61 -1.85
CA LEU A 68 -8.34 -4.25 -0.68
C LEU A 68 -8.15 -2.73 -0.63
N PRO A 69 -8.92 -2.00 0.21
CA PRO A 69 -8.59 -0.64 0.60
C PRO A 69 -7.17 -0.57 1.14
N PHE A 70 -6.40 0.46 0.80
CA PHE A 70 -5.03 0.59 1.28
C PHE A 70 -4.70 2.03 1.65
N ASN A 71 -3.74 2.20 2.55
CA ASN A 71 -3.09 3.48 2.82
C ASN A 71 -1.60 3.35 2.50
N VAL A 72 -1.06 4.30 1.73
CA VAL A 72 0.38 4.36 1.46
C VAL A 72 1.06 4.91 2.71
N ILE A 73 1.98 4.14 3.28
CA ILE A 73 2.75 4.54 4.47
C ILE A 73 4.22 4.70 4.11
N PRO A 74 4.92 5.72 4.66
CA PRO A 74 6.35 5.86 4.44
C PRO A 74 7.10 4.71 5.12
N LEU A 75 8.24 4.33 4.54
CA LEU A 75 9.16 3.40 5.18
C LEU A 75 9.76 4.06 6.42
N ASN A 76 9.42 3.57 7.60
CA ASN A 76 10.02 4.02 8.85
C ASN A 76 11.37 3.34 9.09
N LYS A 77 12.34 4.06 9.65
CA LYS A 77 13.63 3.52 10.15
C LYS A 77 13.41 2.66 11.41
N SER A 78 12.74 1.52 11.26
CA SER A 78 12.43 0.62 12.37
C SER A 78 12.37 -0.84 11.90
N GLY A 79 12.76 -1.77 12.78
CA GLY A 79 12.80 -3.20 12.44
C GLY A 79 13.87 -3.52 11.39
N ASN A 80 13.59 -4.44 10.47
CA ASN A 80 14.54 -4.88 9.42
C ASN A 80 14.94 -3.75 8.45
N ALA A 81 14.21 -2.63 8.44
CA ALA A 81 14.52 -1.48 7.59
C ALA A 81 15.67 -0.61 8.14
N VAL A 82 16.17 -0.88 9.35
CA VAL A 82 17.28 -0.11 9.94
C VAL A 82 18.58 -0.35 9.17
N ASP A 83 18.86 -1.59 8.78
CA ASP A 83 20.12 -1.96 8.11
C ASP A 83 20.11 -1.68 6.60
N ASN A 84 18.93 -1.60 5.98
CA ASN A 84 18.74 -1.45 4.52
C ASN A 84 18.06 -0.12 4.12
N TYR A 85 18.01 0.87 5.02
CA TYR A 85 17.22 2.09 4.78
C TYR A 85 17.67 2.88 3.55
N THR A 86 18.97 2.96 3.28
CA THR A 86 19.52 3.69 2.13
C THR A 86 19.12 3.06 0.80
N ASP A 87 18.97 1.74 0.78
CA ASP A 87 18.71 0.96 -0.43
C ASP A 87 17.21 0.81 -0.70
N LEU A 88 16.37 0.95 0.33
CA LEU A 88 14.92 0.76 0.25
C LEU A 88 14.11 2.06 0.37
N GLY A 89 14.62 3.03 1.11
CA GLY A 89 13.96 4.29 1.39
C GLY A 89 13.86 5.18 0.15
N LEU A 90 12.77 5.93 0.07
CA LEU A 90 12.53 6.94 -0.94
C LEU A 90 12.77 8.32 -0.33
N ASP A 91 13.41 9.20 -1.09
CA ASP A 91 13.37 10.63 -0.77
C ASP A 91 11.96 11.22 -1.05
N PRO A 92 11.68 12.47 -0.63
CA PRO A 92 10.35 13.07 -0.82
C PRO A 92 9.87 13.12 -2.28
N ASP A 93 10.78 13.37 -3.23
CA ASP A 93 10.44 13.48 -4.65
C ASP A 93 10.19 12.08 -5.24
N GLU A 94 11.00 11.10 -4.86
CA GLU A 94 10.83 9.69 -5.19
C GLU A 94 9.52 9.11 -4.60
N TYR A 95 9.08 9.58 -3.43
CA TYR A 95 7.82 9.15 -2.81
C TYR A 95 6.59 9.81 -3.48
N TYR A 96 6.72 11.07 -3.90
CA TYR A 96 5.62 11.81 -4.51
C TYR A 96 5.14 11.18 -5.83
N ILE A 97 6.07 10.68 -6.66
CA ILE A 97 5.77 10.10 -7.97
C ILE A 97 4.80 8.90 -7.88
N PRO A 98 5.11 7.80 -7.15
CA PRO A 98 4.22 6.65 -7.05
C PRO A 98 2.92 6.99 -6.30
N TRP A 99 2.97 7.85 -5.28
CA TRP A 99 1.78 8.27 -4.55
C TRP A 99 0.79 8.99 -5.48
N SER A 100 1.27 9.93 -6.29
CA SER A 100 0.45 10.67 -7.26
C SER A 100 -0.14 9.74 -8.31
N LYS A 101 0.64 8.78 -8.82
CA LYS A 101 0.16 7.78 -9.77
C LYS A 101 -0.97 6.91 -9.18
N LEU A 102 -0.85 6.50 -7.92
CA LEU A 102 -1.91 5.75 -7.22
C LEU A 102 -3.16 6.61 -7.00
N TYR A 103 -2.97 7.87 -6.62
CA TYR A 103 -4.07 8.82 -6.43
C TYR A 103 -4.82 9.09 -7.74
N ASP A 104 -4.12 9.34 -8.85
CA ASP A 104 -4.73 9.60 -10.15
C ASP A 104 -5.57 8.41 -10.63
N LYS A 105 -5.05 7.18 -10.48
CA LYS A 105 -5.80 5.97 -10.80
C LYS A 105 -7.10 5.85 -10.01
N TRP A 106 -7.05 6.15 -8.71
CA TRP A 106 -8.22 6.12 -7.85
C TRP A 106 -9.21 7.24 -8.20
N PHE A 107 -8.71 8.47 -8.42
CA PHE A 107 -9.54 9.65 -8.65
C PHE A 107 -10.27 9.60 -9.99
N TYR A 108 -9.60 9.11 -11.04
CA TYR A 108 -10.17 8.95 -12.37
C TYR A 108 -10.74 7.54 -12.63
N ALA A 109 -10.88 6.71 -11.58
CA ALA A 109 -11.43 5.38 -11.73
C ALA A 109 -12.89 5.42 -12.22
N ALA A 110 -13.19 4.57 -13.21
CA ALA A 110 -14.58 4.25 -13.54
C ALA A 110 -15.26 3.54 -12.35
N PRO A 111 -16.60 3.60 -12.20
CA PRO A 111 -17.30 3.03 -11.05
C PRO A 111 -16.98 1.56 -10.77
N GLU A 112 -16.78 0.75 -11.81
CA GLU A 112 -16.41 -0.67 -11.73
C GLU A 112 -14.98 -0.92 -11.23
N ASN A 113 -14.11 0.10 -11.29
CA ASN A 113 -12.71 0.06 -10.88
C ASN A 113 -12.45 0.89 -9.61
N TYR A 114 -13.51 1.26 -8.89
CA TYR A 114 -13.42 2.10 -7.69
C TYR A 114 -13.32 1.24 -6.43
N ILE A 115 -12.33 1.54 -5.60
CA ILE A 115 -12.23 1.06 -4.21
C ILE A 115 -12.19 2.26 -3.26
N PHE A 116 -12.86 2.13 -2.11
CA PHE A 116 -12.86 3.19 -1.11
C PHE A 116 -11.51 3.24 -0.39
N ILE A 117 -10.71 4.27 -0.66
CA ILE A 117 -9.43 4.53 0.01
C ILE A 117 -9.60 5.71 0.95
N SER A 118 -9.68 5.42 2.26
CA SER A 118 -10.01 6.42 3.27
C SER A 118 -9.04 7.60 3.31
N ASP A 119 -7.74 7.36 3.10
CA ASP A 119 -6.72 8.39 3.10
C ASP A 119 -6.89 9.37 1.92
N PHE A 120 -7.11 8.84 0.72
CA PHE A 120 -7.37 9.65 -0.47
C PHE A 120 -8.64 10.48 -0.33
N VAL A 121 -9.75 9.86 0.08
CA VAL A 121 -11.02 10.57 0.31
C VAL A 121 -10.84 11.72 1.30
N ARG A 122 -10.19 11.46 2.45
CA ARG A 122 -9.98 12.48 3.48
C ARG A 122 -9.08 13.62 3.00
N LYS A 123 -8.03 13.31 2.24
CA LYS A 123 -7.13 14.32 1.65
C LYS A 123 -7.86 15.18 0.62
N THR A 124 -8.61 14.56 -0.30
CA THR A 124 -9.43 15.30 -1.28
C THR A 124 -10.46 16.19 -0.58
N GLN A 125 -11.16 15.68 0.43
CA GLN A 125 -12.12 16.47 1.20
C GLN A 125 -11.48 17.64 1.94
N ALA A 126 -10.31 17.43 2.56
CA ALA A 126 -9.58 18.50 3.24
C ALA A 126 -9.18 19.61 2.26
N ILE A 127 -8.67 19.25 1.09
CA ILE A 127 -8.32 20.19 0.01
C ILE A 127 -9.56 20.97 -0.46
N LEU A 128 -10.67 20.27 -0.76
CA LEU A 128 -11.91 20.92 -1.21
C LEU A 128 -12.53 21.84 -0.15
N ALA A 129 -12.37 21.50 1.13
CA ALA A 129 -12.86 22.30 2.25
C ALA A 129 -11.92 23.45 2.66
N GLY A 130 -10.75 23.58 2.03
CA GLY A 130 -9.72 24.54 2.44
C GLY A 130 -9.20 24.33 3.86
N ARG A 131 -9.20 23.08 4.35
CA ARG A 131 -8.74 22.72 5.69
C ARG A 131 -7.34 22.10 5.63
N GLU A 132 -6.44 22.58 6.48
CA GLU A 132 -5.16 21.94 6.77
C GLU A 132 -5.39 20.56 7.41
N GLN A 133 -4.68 19.53 6.94
CA GLN A 133 -4.57 18.27 7.68
C GLN A 133 -3.57 18.46 8.83
N ILE A 134 -4.08 18.57 10.05
CA ILE A 134 -3.26 18.46 11.27
C ILE A 134 -2.85 17.00 11.37
N VAL A 135 -1.57 16.73 11.11
CA VAL A 135 -0.92 15.41 11.24
C VAL A 135 -0.64 15.12 12.71
#